data_AF-A0A1S9IH00-F1
#
_entry.id   AF-A0A1S9IH00-F1
#
_cell.length_a   1.000
_cell.length_b   1.000
_cell.length_c   1.000
_cell.angle_alpha   90.00
_cell.angle_beta   90.00
_cell.angle_gamma   90.00
#
_symmetry.space_group_name_H-M   'P 1'
#
loop_
_entity.id
_entity.type
_entity.pdbx_description
1 polymer ?
#
loop_
_entity_poly.entity_id
_entity_poly.type
_entity_poly.pdbx_seq_one_letter_code
_entity_poly.pdbx_strand_id
1 'polypeptide(L)'
;MINLFVYIAAILLMFIICIQGIKIAFKAPYKIKILSIIIYFLMIMKFISLTLLLVINNIRNLYWLKWVYFFDFIAIPITILICFYICIKNNKFNLNYIFCVIALITSGLIFFISKYNLDISMFNKQYYIMELLTPINMYIFFIVINLIFLILCFKQYNNKYINKNILYLMFFSIIVNISDIVLSFFYVNKLPPNILGNIIWIYTLHISVNKLIK
;
A
#
# COMPACT_ATOMS: atom_id res chain seq x y z
N MET A 1 -14.57 -6.90 20.62
CA MET A 1 -13.85 -8.19 20.69
C MET A 1 -13.62 -8.79 19.31
N ILE A 2 -14.66 -9.15 18.54
CA ILE A 2 -14.47 -9.73 17.17
C ILE A 2 -13.59 -8.83 16.28
N ASN A 3 -13.83 -7.51 16.26
CA ASN A 3 -13.04 -6.58 15.45
C ASN A 3 -11.55 -6.57 15.82
N LEU A 4 -11.22 -6.74 17.10
CA LEU A 4 -9.83 -6.80 17.57
C LEU A 4 -9.13 -8.09 17.11
N PHE A 5 -9.82 -9.24 17.16
CA PHE A 5 -9.27 -10.49 16.63
C PHE A 5 -9.04 -10.42 15.12
N VAL A 6 -10.00 -9.89 14.37
CA VAL A 6 -9.86 -9.70 12.92
C VAL A 6 -8.68 -8.75 12.62
N TYR A 7 -8.53 -7.69 13.41
CA TYR A 7 -7.42 -6.75 13.25
C TYR A 7 -6.05 -7.39 13.53
N ILE A 8 -5.91 -8.14 14.62
CA ILE A 8 -4.67 -8.88 14.94
C ILE A 8 -4.36 -9.91 13.86
N ALA A 9 -5.38 -10.67 13.41
CA ALA A 9 -5.22 -11.63 12.33
C ALA A 9 -4.77 -10.97 11.02
N ALA A 10 -5.31 -9.80 10.69
CA ALA A 10 -4.91 -9.02 9.53
C ALA A 10 -3.44 -8.57 9.62
N ILE A 11 -3.01 -8.08 10.79
CA ILE A 11 -1.61 -7.68 11.02
C ILE A 11 -0.66 -8.89 10.87
N LEU A 12 -1.01 -10.05 11.46
CA LEU A 12 -0.19 -11.25 11.36
C LEU A 12 -0.08 -11.74 9.91
N LEU A 13 -1.19 -11.77 9.19
CA LEU A 13 -1.23 -12.13 7.77
C LEU A 13 -0.36 -11.18 6.94
N MET A 14 -0.44 -9.88 7.21
CA MET A 14 0.41 -8.84 6.60
C MET A 14 1.91 -9.12 6.81
N PHE A 15 2.34 -9.44 8.04
CA PHE A 15 3.74 -9.81 8.31
C PHE A 15 4.17 -11.06 7.54
N ILE A 16 3.32 -12.10 7.50
CA ILE A 16 3.62 -13.35 6.80
C ILE A 16 3.86 -13.09 5.31
N ILE A 17 2.95 -12.35 4.65
CA ILE A 17 3.07 -12.05 3.22
C ILE A 17 4.32 -11.20 2.96
N CYS A 18 4.64 -10.21 3.80
CA CYS A 18 5.86 -9.41 3.64
C CYS A 18 7.13 -10.25 3.77
N ILE A 19 7.23 -11.13 4.77
CA ILE A 19 8.41 -11.98 4.97
C ILE A 19 8.59 -12.95 3.79
N GLN A 20 7.50 -13.56 3.32
CA GLN A 20 7.54 -14.42 2.12
C GLN A 20 7.91 -13.62 0.87
N GLY A 21 7.35 -12.42 0.74
CA GLY A 21 7.63 -11.48 -0.34
C GLY A 21 9.11 -11.09 -0.43
N ILE A 22 9.74 -10.79 0.70
CA ILE A 22 11.17 -10.48 0.78
C ILE A 22 12.00 -11.66 0.26
N LYS A 23 11.71 -12.89 0.68
CA LYS A 23 12.43 -14.10 0.23
C LYS A 23 12.37 -14.26 -1.29
N ILE A 24 11.24 -13.95 -1.90
CA ILE A 24 11.06 -13.99 -3.35
C ILE A 24 11.78 -12.82 -4.02
N ALA A 25 11.65 -11.61 -3.48
CA ALA A 25 12.31 -10.41 -3.99
C ALA A 25 13.83 -10.57 -4.12
N PHE A 26 14.48 -11.30 -3.20
CA PHE A 26 15.92 -11.56 -3.26
C PHE A 26 16.39 -12.30 -4.52
N LYS A 27 15.50 -13.05 -5.17
CA LYS A 27 15.75 -13.83 -6.40
C LYS A 27 15.39 -13.05 -7.68
N ALA A 28 14.76 -11.88 -7.56
CA ALA A 28 14.36 -11.06 -8.69
C ALA A 28 15.56 -10.32 -9.33
N PRO A 29 15.45 -9.84 -10.58
CA PRO A 29 16.49 -9.04 -11.21
C PRO A 29 16.80 -7.76 -10.41
N TYR A 30 18.06 -7.34 -10.41
CA TYR A 30 18.63 -6.33 -9.49
C TYR A 30 17.76 -5.09 -9.26
N LYS A 31 17.28 -4.45 -10.33
CA LYS A 31 16.46 -3.23 -10.23
C LYS A 31 15.09 -3.48 -9.57
N ILE A 32 14.42 -4.59 -9.89
CA ILE A 32 13.13 -4.97 -9.31
C ILE A 32 13.31 -5.46 -7.87
N LYS A 33 14.40 -6.18 -7.61
CA LYS A 33 14.80 -6.64 -6.27
C LYS A 33 14.94 -5.47 -5.29
N ILE A 34 15.68 -4.42 -5.64
CA ILE A 34 15.86 -3.27 -4.75
C ILE A 34 14.52 -2.62 -4.44
N LEU A 35 13.72 -2.32 -5.47
CA LEU A 35 12.44 -1.65 -5.29
C LEU A 35 11.43 -2.48 -4.47
N SER A 36 11.36 -3.79 -4.72
CA SER A 36 10.47 -4.68 -3.96
C SER A 36 10.91 -4.83 -2.50
N ILE A 37 12.20 -4.92 -2.20
CA ILE A 37 12.70 -4.93 -0.83
C ILE A 37 12.35 -3.62 -0.11
N ILE A 38 12.51 -2.47 -0.77
CA ILE A 38 12.13 -1.16 -0.20
C ILE A 38 10.64 -1.13 0.15
N ILE A 39 9.77 -1.60 -0.75
CA ILE A 39 8.32 -1.66 -0.50
C ILE A 39 8.02 -2.55 0.71
N TYR A 40 8.54 -3.78 0.73
CA TYR A 40 8.28 -4.69 1.85
C TYR A 40 8.79 -4.13 3.17
N PHE A 41 9.95 -3.46 3.16
CA PHE A 41 10.48 -2.77 4.33
C PHE A 41 9.54 -1.66 4.82
N LEU A 42 9.08 -0.77 3.93
CA LEU A 42 8.13 0.30 4.27
C LEU A 42 6.83 -0.27 4.86
N MET A 43 6.30 -1.36 4.29
CA MET A 43 5.09 -2.01 4.79
C MET A 43 5.30 -2.68 6.15
N ILE A 44 6.44 -3.33 6.37
CA ILE A 44 6.80 -3.89 7.69
C ILE A 44 6.86 -2.78 8.74
N MET A 45 7.50 -1.65 8.44
CA MET A 45 7.56 -0.51 9.34
C MET A 45 6.16 0.01 9.68
N LYS A 46 5.28 0.14 8.67
CA LYS A 46 3.87 0.45 8.92
C LYS A 46 3.21 -0.59 9.84
N PHE A 47 3.44 -1.88 9.64
CA PHE A 47 2.81 -2.92 10.47
C PHE A 47 3.31 -2.90 11.90
N ILE A 48 4.60 -2.57 12.11
CA ILE A 48 5.13 -2.31 13.44
C ILE A 48 4.37 -1.14 14.08
N SER A 49 4.13 -0.03 13.35
CA SER A 49 3.34 1.08 13.91
C SER A 49 1.91 0.68 14.28
N LEU A 50 1.25 -0.17 13.48
CA LEU A 50 -0.08 -0.72 13.77
C LEU A 50 -0.08 -1.61 15.02
N THR A 51 0.99 -2.41 15.24
CA THR A 51 1.14 -3.18 16.47
C THR A 51 1.38 -2.30 17.69
N LEU A 52 2.15 -1.22 17.55
CA LEU A 52 2.40 -0.30 18.66
C LEU A 52 1.13 0.46 19.08
N LEU A 53 0.24 0.77 18.14
CA LEU A 53 -1.08 1.35 18.41
C LEU A 53 -2.01 0.43 19.23
N LEU A 54 -1.73 -0.87 19.28
CA LEU A 54 -2.44 -1.83 20.13
C LEU A 54 -1.91 -1.87 21.56
N VAL A 55 -0.61 -1.61 21.75
CA VAL A 55 0.09 -1.91 23.02
C VAL A 55 0.39 -0.64 23.82
N ILE A 56 0.63 0.49 23.16
CA ILE A 56 1.03 1.72 23.84
C ILE A 56 -0.20 2.44 24.40
N ASN A 57 -0.21 2.65 25.72
CA ASN A 57 -1.25 3.40 26.42
C ASN A 57 -1.02 4.93 26.40
N ASN A 58 0.22 5.39 26.16
CA ASN A 58 0.55 6.81 26.18
C ASN A 58 0.39 7.45 24.79
N ILE A 59 -0.66 8.26 24.62
CA ILE A 59 -1.00 8.95 23.37
C ILE A 59 0.16 9.83 22.87
N ARG A 60 0.95 10.44 23.77
CA ARG A 60 2.07 11.30 23.38
C ARG A 60 3.15 10.55 22.58
N ASN A 61 3.40 9.28 22.94
CA ASN A 61 4.37 8.46 22.24
C ASN A 61 3.86 8.04 20.85
N LEU A 62 2.55 7.94 20.68
CA LEU A 62 1.94 7.59 19.40
C LEU A 62 2.19 8.67 18.35
N TYR A 63 2.22 9.96 18.71
CA TYR A 63 2.50 11.04 17.73
C TYR A 63 3.82 10.87 16.96
N TRP A 64 4.83 10.22 17.55
CA TRP A 64 6.11 9.96 16.89
C TRP A 64 5.97 8.94 15.75
N LEU A 65 4.94 8.10 15.78
CA LEU A 65 4.66 7.10 14.75
C LEU A 65 3.94 7.68 13.52
N LYS A 66 3.58 8.98 13.52
CA LYS A 66 2.88 9.66 12.41
C LYS A 66 3.39 9.24 11.04
N TRP A 67 4.68 9.43 10.83
CA TRP A 67 5.32 9.22 9.54
C TRP A 67 5.29 7.76 9.12
N VAL A 68 5.52 6.86 10.07
CA VAL A 68 5.60 5.42 9.85
C VAL A 68 4.21 4.83 9.55
N TYR A 69 3.18 5.32 10.23
CA TYR A 69 1.80 4.89 10.03
C TYR A 69 1.30 5.12 8.59
N PHE A 70 1.75 6.21 7.97
CA PHE A 70 1.36 6.63 6.62
C PHE A 70 2.31 6.19 5.51
N PHE A 71 3.21 5.23 5.77
CA PHE A 71 4.10 4.69 4.74
C PHE A 71 3.39 3.90 3.63
N ASP A 72 2.16 3.44 3.86
CA ASP A 72 1.34 2.79 2.82
C ASP A 72 1.06 3.72 1.64
N PHE A 73 0.85 5.00 1.92
CA PHE A 73 0.64 5.99 0.89
C PHE A 73 1.85 6.13 -0.06
N ILE A 74 3.06 5.82 0.41
CA ILE A 74 4.24 5.70 -0.44
C ILE A 74 4.28 4.32 -1.08
N ALA A 75 4.19 3.26 -0.27
CA ALA A 75 4.41 1.90 -0.72
C ALA A 75 3.40 1.45 -1.79
N ILE A 76 2.11 1.75 -1.64
CA ILE A 76 1.07 1.30 -2.59
C ILE A 76 1.31 1.85 -4.01
N PRO A 77 1.44 3.17 -4.25
CA PRO A 77 1.74 3.67 -5.60
C PRO A 77 2.97 3.04 -6.25
N ILE A 78 4.02 2.80 -5.46
CA ILE A 78 5.23 2.15 -5.95
C ILE A 78 4.93 0.69 -6.31
N THR A 79 4.13 -0.02 -5.51
CA THR A 79 3.68 -1.38 -5.84
C THR A 79 2.93 -1.41 -7.16
N ILE A 80 2.02 -0.44 -7.38
CA ILE A 80 1.24 -0.33 -8.62
C ILE A 80 2.16 -0.18 -9.82
N LEU A 81 3.13 0.74 -9.74
CA LEU A 81 4.10 1.00 -10.80
C LEU A 81 4.94 -0.24 -11.14
N ILE A 82 5.43 -0.96 -10.14
CA ILE A 82 6.24 -2.17 -10.36
C ILE A 82 5.41 -3.30 -10.94
N CYS A 83 4.21 -3.54 -10.39
CA CYS A 83 3.30 -4.57 -10.91
C CYS A 83 2.94 -4.27 -12.37
N PHE A 84 2.66 -3.00 -12.69
CA PHE A 84 2.38 -2.56 -14.06
C PHE A 84 3.58 -2.79 -14.98
N TYR A 85 4.79 -2.43 -14.54
CA TYR A 85 6.02 -2.66 -15.28
C TYR A 85 6.25 -4.14 -15.59
N ILE A 86 6.09 -5.01 -14.59
CA ILE A 86 6.20 -6.47 -14.74
C ILE A 86 5.15 -7.00 -15.72
N CYS A 87 3.93 -6.48 -15.65
CA CYS A 87 2.81 -6.90 -16.48
C CYS A 87 3.06 -6.65 -17.98
N ILE A 88 3.67 -5.51 -18.31
CA ILE A 88 3.87 -5.05 -19.70
C ILE A 88 5.06 -5.70 -20.38
N LYS A 89 6.08 -6.10 -19.61
CA LYS A 89 7.32 -6.77 -20.07
C LYS A 89 7.86 -6.23 -21.41
N ASN A 90 7.74 -4.93 -21.63
CA ASN A 90 8.15 -4.29 -22.88
C ASN A 90 9.41 -3.49 -22.60
N ASN A 91 10.51 -3.87 -23.26
CA ASN A 91 11.84 -3.28 -23.06
C ASN A 91 11.91 -1.76 -23.35
N LYS A 92 10.82 -1.15 -23.87
CA LYS A 92 10.71 0.28 -24.14
C LYS A 92 10.52 1.14 -22.89
N PHE A 93 9.98 0.59 -21.80
CA PHE A 93 9.75 1.38 -20.58
C PHE A 93 10.97 1.28 -19.67
N ASN A 94 11.72 2.38 -19.52
CA ASN A 94 12.91 2.36 -18.66
C ASN A 94 12.51 2.44 -17.18
N LEU A 95 13.04 1.52 -16.37
CA LEU A 95 12.91 1.53 -14.91
C LEU A 95 13.39 2.84 -14.27
N ASN A 96 14.27 3.59 -14.95
CA ASN A 96 14.72 4.91 -14.49
C ASN A 96 13.58 5.92 -14.38
N TYR A 97 12.57 5.85 -15.26
CA TYR A 97 11.38 6.70 -15.15
C TYR A 97 10.56 6.38 -13.90
N ILE A 98 10.54 5.11 -13.47
CA ILE A 98 9.85 4.72 -12.23
C ILE A 98 10.50 5.40 -11.03
N PHE A 99 11.83 5.51 -10.97
CA PHE A 99 12.51 6.24 -9.90
C PHE A 99 12.13 7.72 -9.85
N CYS A 100 11.98 8.39 -10.99
CA CYS A 100 11.50 9.78 -11.02
C CYS A 100 10.07 9.90 -10.47
N VAL A 101 9.18 8.97 -10.84
CA VAL A 101 7.80 8.97 -10.35
C VAL A 101 7.75 8.68 -8.84
N ILE A 102 8.60 7.77 -8.34
CA ILE A 102 8.75 7.51 -6.89
C ILE A 102 9.17 8.79 -6.15
N ALA A 103 10.13 9.54 -6.68
CA ALA A 103 10.57 10.80 -6.08
C ALA A 103 9.44 11.85 -6.01
N LEU A 104 8.59 11.92 -7.04
CA LEU A 104 7.42 12.79 -7.06
C LEU A 104 6.35 12.37 -6.05
N ILE A 105 6.09 11.07 -5.93
CA ILE A 105 5.10 10.53 -4.97
C ILE A 105 5.56 10.79 -3.53
N THR A 106 6.83 10.50 -3.25
CA THR A 106 7.41 10.69 -1.91
C THR A 106 7.44 12.16 -1.51
N SER A 107 7.79 13.08 -2.41
CA SER A 107 7.76 14.52 -2.12
C SER A 107 6.35 15.05 -1.87
N GLY A 108 5.38 14.63 -2.70
CA GLY A 108 3.97 14.97 -2.50
C GLY A 108 3.46 14.50 -1.15
N LEU A 109 3.92 13.34 -0.68
CA LEU A 109 3.52 12.79 0.62
C LEU A 109 4.12 13.52 1.80
N ILE A 110 5.41 13.85 1.72
CA ILE A 110 6.06 14.67 2.75
C ILE A 110 5.31 15.99 2.92
N PHE A 111 4.92 16.62 1.81
CA PHE A 111 4.12 17.83 1.83
C PHE A 111 2.77 17.63 2.54
N PHE A 112 1.98 16.62 2.18
CA PHE A 112 0.68 16.38 2.80
C PHE A 112 0.79 16.02 4.30
N ILE A 113 1.70 15.13 4.68
CA ILE A 113 1.87 14.70 6.08
C ILE A 113 2.38 15.86 6.95
N SER A 114 3.23 16.75 6.40
CA SER A 114 3.66 17.95 7.13
C SER A 114 2.55 18.98 7.31
N LYS A 115 1.63 19.10 6.35
CA LYS A 115 0.60 20.15 6.32
C LYS A 115 -0.57 19.85 7.26
N TYR A 116 -0.95 18.58 7.38
CA TYR A 116 -2.15 18.20 8.12
C TYR A 116 -1.84 17.81 9.57
N ASN A 117 -2.68 18.29 10.48
CA ASN A 117 -2.64 17.90 11.88
C ASN A 117 -3.12 16.46 12.05
N LEU A 118 -2.65 15.81 13.12
CA LEU A 118 -3.04 14.45 13.48
C LEU A 118 -4.13 14.49 14.55
N ASP A 119 -5.14 13.65 14.38
CA ASP A 119 -6.03 13.22 15.44
C ASP A 119 -5.74 11.76 15.80
N ILE A 120 -5.73 11.46 17.09
CA ILE A 120 -5.50 10.11 17.63
C ILE A 120 -6.71 9.76 18.47
N SER A 121 -7.57 8.90 17.93
CA SER A 121 -8.80 8.48 18.56
C SER A 121 -8.73 7.01 18.99
N MET A 122 -9.46 6.67 20.04
CA MET A 122 -9.55 5.28 20.50
C MET A 122 -10.73 4.60 19.82
N PHE A 123 -10.45 3.66 18.92
CA PHE A 123 -11.48 2.96 18.17
C PHE A 123 -12.13 1.88 19.03
N ASN A 124 -13.46 1.97 19.19
CA ASN A 124 -14.27 1.04 19.99
C ASN A 124 -13.69 0.74 21.39
N LYS A 125 -12.98 1.71 21.99
CA LYS A 125 -12.29 1.60 23.30
C LYS A 125 -11.27 0.45 23.38
N GLN A 126 -10.79 -0.06 22.24
CA GLN A 126 -9.94 -1.27 22.17
C GLN A 126 -8.51 -0.97 21.71
N TYR A 127 -8.32 -0.04 20.78
CA TYR A 127 -7.00 0.31 20.26
C TYR A 127 -7.01 1.73 19.66
N TYR A 128 -5.84 2.30 19.42
CA TYR A 128 -5.73 3.64 18.85
C TYR A 128 -5.70 3.61 17.31
N ILE A 129 -6.31 4.61 16.68
CA ILE A 129 -6.22 4.89 15.25
C ILE A 129 -5.68 6.31 15.07
N MET A 130 -4.89 6.50 14.02
CA MET A 130 -4.42 7.82 13.58
C MET A 130 -5.16 8.26 12.33
N GLU A 131 -5.67 9.48 12.35
CA GLU A 131 -6.31 10.11 11.21
C GLU A 131 -5.73 11.52 11.01
N LEU A 132 -5.56 11.92 9.75
CA LEU A 132 -5.18 13.29 9.43
C LEU A 132 -6.44 14.16 9.43
N LEU A 133 -6.40 15.30 10.10
CA LEU A 133 -7.48 16.28 10.11
C LEU A 133 -7.55 16.96 8.74
N THR A 134 -8.76 17.00 8.15
CA THR A 134 -9.05 17.49 6.77
C THR A 134 -8.29 16.76 5.64
N PRO A 135 -8.35 15.43 5.56
CA PRO A 135 -7.53 14.63 4.64
C PRO A 135 -8.12 14.52 3.23
N ILE A 136 -9.22 15.20 2.93
CA ILE A 136 -10.00 15.08 1.69
C ILE A 136 -9.10 15.16 0.46
N ASN A 137 -8.23 16.17 0.40
CA ASN A 137 -7.35 16.37 -0.76
C ASN A 137 -6.38 15.21 -0.96
N MET A 138 -5.87 14.63 0.14
CA MET A 138 -4.96 13.49 0.10
C MET A 138 -5.69 12.25 -0.41
N TYR A 139 -6.87 11.92 0.14
CA TYR A 139 -7.64 10.76 -0.32
C TYR A 139 -8.09 10.89 -1.78
N ILE A 140 -8.55 12.08 -2.21
CA ILE A 140 -8.90 12.35 -3.61
C ILE A 140 -7.68 12.14 -4.51
N PHE A 141 -6.51 12.66 -4.12
CA PHE A 141 -5.27 12.46 -4.88
C PHE A 141 -4.96 10.96 -5.07
N PHE A 142 -5.10 10.15 -4.02
CA PHE A 142 -4.91 8.70 -4.11
C PHE A 142 -5.95 7.99 -4.98
N ILE A 143 -7.21 8.39 -4.88
CA ILE A 143 -8.28 7.85 -5.76
C ILE A 143 -7.96 8.16 -7.22
N VAL A 144 -7.57 9.40 -7.54
CA VAL A 144 -7.20 9.81 -8.90
C VAL A 144 -6.03 8.96 -9.44
N ILE A 145 -4.98 8.74 -8.64
CA ILE A 145 -3.87 7.86 -9.03
C ILE A 145 -4.37 6.44 -9.35
N ASN A 146 -5.18 5.85 -8.47
CA ASN A 146 -5.74 4.51 -8.67
C ASN A 146 -6.61 4.44 -9.95
N LEU A 147 -7.42 5.47 -10.23
CA LEU A 147 -8.24 5.56 -11.45
C LEU A 147 -7.40 5.66 -12.72
N ILE A 148 -6.30 6.43 -12.71
CA ILE A 148 -5.36 6.49 -13.84
C ILE A 148 -4.82 5.09 -14.15
N PHE A 149 -4.39 4.34 -13.12
CA PHE A 149 -3.90 2.97 -13.31
C PHE A 149 -4.99 1.99 -13.75
N LEU A 150 -6.23 2.18 -13.31
CA LEU A 150 -7.37 1.39 -13.76
C LEU A 150 -7.62 1.56 -15.27
N ILE A 151 -7.61 2.81 -15.75
CA ILE A 151 -7.72 3.13 -17.18
C ILE A 151 -6.54 2.49 -17.96
N LEU A 152 -5.33 2.58 -17.42
CA LEU A 152 -4.15 1.97 -18.04
C LEU A 152 -4.25 0.44 -18.13
N CYS A 153 -4.78 -0.21 -17.09
CA CYS A 153 -5.06 -1.66 -17.11
C CYS A 153 -6.09 -2.01 -18.19
N PHE A 154 -7.15 -1.20 -18.36
CA PHE A 154 -8.16 -1.41 -19.40
C PHE A 154 -7.59 -1.29 -20.81
N LYS A 155 -6.76 -0.26 -21.05
CA LYS A 155 -6.07 -0.08 -22.34
C LYS A 155 -5.22 -1.29 -22.71
N GLN A 156 -4.65 -1.95 -21.72
CA GLN A 156 -3.74 -3.07 -21.88
C GLN A 156 -4.44 -4.45 -21.92
N TYR A 157 -5.71 -4.51 -21.57
CA TYR A 157 -6.49 -5.74 -21.50
C TYR A 157 -6.46 -6.56 -22.80
N ASN A 158 -6.57 -5.89 -23.95
CA ASN A 158 -6.62 -6.53 -25.27
C ASN A 158 -5.24 -6.92 -25.82
N ASN A 159 -4.15 -6.57 -25.13
CA ASN A 159 -2.80 -6.84 -25.62
C ASN A 159 -2.41 -8.30 -25.38
N LYS A 160 -2.02 -9.01 -26.45
CA LYS A 160 -1.66 -10.44 -26.40
C LYS A 160 -0.36 -10.71 -25.65
N TYR A 161 0.53 -9.72 -25.54
CA TYR A 161 1.86 -9.87 -24.93
C TYR A 161 1.88 -9.63 -23.42
N ILE A 162 0.72 -9.38 -22.81
CA ILE A 162 0.60 -9.01 -21.39
C ILE A 162 0.18 -10.22 -20.55
N ASN A 163 0.70 -10.28 -19.33
CA ASN A 163 0.30 -11.31 -18.38
C ASN A 163 -1.09 -11.02 -17.79
N LYS A 164 -2.10 -11.65 -18.38
CA LYS A 164 -3.51 -11.48 -17.98
C LYS A 164 -3.76 -11.75 -16.50
N ASN A 165 -3.10 -12.76 -15.90
CA ASN A 165 -3.32 -13.10 -14.50
C ASN A 165 -2.89 -11.96 -13.56
N ILE A 166 -1.74 -11.33 -13.84
CA ILE A 166 -1.27 -10.17 -13.08
C ILE A 166 -2.20 -8.98 -13.32
N LEU A 167 -2.63 -8.77 -14.56
CA LEU A 167 -3.54 -7.68 -14.91
C LEU A 167 -4.90 -7.78 -14.20
N TYR A 168 -5.51 -8.97 -14.14
CA TYR A 168 -6.75 -9.20 -13.39
C TYR A 168 -6.56 -8.99 -11.88
N LEU A 169 -5.44 -9.45 -11.32
CA LEU A 169 -5.11 -9.20 -9.91
C LEU A 169 -4.94 -7.71 -9.62
N MET A 170 -4.28 -6.97 -10.51
CA MET A 170 -4.16 -5.51 -10.41
C MET A 170 -5.51 -4.82 -10.48
N PHE A 171 -6.40 -5.23 -11.39
CA PHE A 171 -7.76 -4.71 -11.43
C PHE A 171 -8.50 -4.89 -10.11
N PHE A 172 -8.47 -6.11 -9.59
CA PHE A 172 -9.09 -6.44 -8.32
C PHE A 172 -8.49 -5.60 -7.17
N SER A 173 -7.16 -5.48 -7.10
CA SER A 173 -6.50 -4.70 -6.06
C SER A 173 -6.80 -3.21 -6.13
N ILE A 174 -6.93 -2.63 -7.33
CA ILE A 174 -7.33 -1.24 -7.49
C ILE A 174 -8.75 -1.02 -6.97
N ILE A 175 -9.70 -1.88 -7.35
CA ILE A 175 -11.10 -1.75 -6.91
C ILE A 175 -11.19 -1.86 -5.39
N VAL A 176 -10.52 -2.84 -4.79
CA VAL A 176 -10.55 -2.99 -3.33
C VAL A 176 -9.91 -1.79 -2.64
N ASN A 177 -8.79 -1.28 -3.15
CA ASN A 177 -8.13 -0.10 -2.58
C ASN A 177 -9.01 1.16 -2.65
N ILE A 178 -9.67 1.41 -3.78
CA ILE A 178 -10.64 2.52 -3.90
C ILE A 178 -11.78 2.32 -2.91
N SER A 179 -12.32 1.11 -2.80
CA SER A 179 -13.41 0.82 -1.86
C SER A 179 -13.00 1.03 -0.39
N ASP A 180 -11.78 0.65 -0.01
CA ASP A 180 -11.25 0.81 1.35
C ASP A 180 -11.06 2.29 1.69
N ILE A 181 -10.53 3.09 0.74
CA ILE A 181 -10.41 4.55 0.88
C ILE A 181 -11.80 5.19 1.02
N VAL A 182 -12.77 4.80 0.19
CA VAL A 182 -14.14 5.36 0.24
C VAL A 182 -14.84 5.00 1.55
N LEU A 183 -14.74 3.74 2.00
CA LEU A 183 -15.32 3.33 3.28
C LEU A 183 -14.66 4.04 4.47
N SER A 184 -13.35 4.31 4.39
CA SER A 184 -12.65 5.12 5.39
C SER A 184 -13.17 6.55 5.45
N PHE A 185 -13.52 7.12 4.29
CA PHE A 185 -14.07 8.47 4.20
C PHE A 185 -15.45 8.59 4.87
N PHE A 186 -16.29 7.54 4.76
CA PHE A 186 -17.62 7.53 5.37
C PHE A 186 -17.62 7.12 6.85
N TYR A 187 -16.46 6.86 7.47
CA TYR A 187 -16.34 6.36 8.85
C TYR A 187 -17.13 5.05 9.12
N VAL A 188 -17.48 4.29 8.08
CA VAL A 188 -18.20 3.00 8.20
C VAL A 188 -17.23 1.84 8.42
N ASN A 189 -15.93 2.15 8.49
CA ASN A 189 -14.87 1.17 8.58
C ASN A 189 -14.93 0.34 9.87
N LYS A 190 -15.06 -0.99 9.71
CA LYS A 190 -14.93 -1.95 10.82
C LYS A 190 -13.48 -2.27 11.20
N LEU A 191 -12.55 -1.90 10.32
CA LEU A 191 -11.09 -2.07 10.45
C LEU A 191 -10.40 -0.72 10.32
N PRO A 192 -9.18 -0.55 10.86
CA PRO A 192 -8.41 0.66 10.60
C PRO A 192 -8.25 0.91 9.11
N PRO A 193 -8.18 2.18 8.70
CA PRO A 193 -8.22 2.57 7.30
C PRO A 193 -7.11 1.91 6.48
N ASN A 194 -7.45 1.53 5.25
CA ASN A 194 -6.56 1.03 4.20
C ASN A 194 -5.95 -0.36 4.43
N ILE A 195 -6.32 -1.12 5.47
CA ILE A 195 -5.69 -2.42 5.74
C ILE A 195 -5.98 -3.45 4.65
N LEU A 196 -7.23 -3.56 4.20
CA LEU A 196 -7.60 -4.58 3.21
C LEU A 196 -6.95 -4.29 1.86
N GLY A 197 -6.98 -3.03 1.42
CA GLY A 197 -6.29 -2.58 0.23
C GLY A 197 -4.79 -2.88 0.28
N ASN A 198 -4.15 -2.61 1.42
CA ASN A 198 -2.73 -2.90 1.64
C ASN A 198 -2.39 -4.40 1.55
N ILE A 199 -3.18 -5.27 2.18
CA ILE A 199 -2.98 -6.73 2.11
C ILE A 199 -2.99 -7.20 0.67
N ILE A 200 -4.02 -6.79 -0.07
CA ILE A 200 -4.22 -7.24 -1.45
C ILE A 200 -3.09 -6.71 -2.34
N TRP A 201 -2.66 -5.45 -2.20
CA TRP A 201 -1.53 -4.91 -2.98
C TRP A 201 -0.20 -5.59 -2.71
N ILE A 202 0.10 -5.91 -1.45
CA ILE A 202 1.32 -6.66 -1.13
C ILE A 202 1.25 -8.07 -1.72
N TYR A 203 0.08 -8.69 -1.67
CA TYR A 203 -0.15 -10.00 -2.28
C TYR A 203 -0.02 -9.97 -3.81
N THR A 204 -0.55 -8.94 -4.48
CA THR A 204 -0.37 -8.79 -5.94
C THR A 204 1.09 -8.56 -6.30
N LEU A 205 1.85 -7.81 -5.49
CA LEU A 205 3.29 -7.65 -5.69
C LEU A 205 4.03 -8.97 -5.51
N HIS A 206 3.69 -9.74 -4.47
CA HIS A 206 4.27 -11.07 -4.23
C HIS A 206 4.08 -11.98 -5.46
N ILE A 207 2.86 -12.07 -6.00
CA ILE A 207 2.59 -12.87 -7.21
C ILE A 207 3.34 -12.34 -8.43
N SER A 208 3.33 -11.02 -8.63
CA SER A 208 3.99 -10.37 -9.76
C SER A 208 5.48 -10.66 -9.78
N VAL A 209 6.16 -10.52 -8.63
CA VAL A 209 7.60 -10.79 -8.52
C VAL A 209 7.90 -12.29 -8.64
N ASN A 210 7.08 -13.16 -8.05
CA ASN A 210 7.25 -14.61 -8.17
C ASN A 210 7.21 -15.09 -9.63
N LYS A 211 6.40 -14.43 -10.47
CA LYS A 211 6.28 -14.74 -11.89
C LYS A 211 7.50 -14.32 -12.74
N LEU A 212 8.41 -13.53 -12.20
CA LEU A 212 9.68 -13.24 -12.86
C LEU A 212 10.72 -14.33 -12.65
N ILE A 213 10.55 -15.14 -11.61
CA ILE A 213 11.50 -16.19 -11.20
C ILE A 213 11.11 -17.54 -11.82
N LYS A 214 9.82 -17.76 -12.09
CA LYS A 214 9.26 -18.93 -12.78
C LYS A 214 9.06 -18.67 -14.27
#